data_AF-A0A967WC85-F1
#
_entry.id   AF-A0A967WC85-F1
#
_cell.length_a   1.000
_cell.length_b   1.000
_cell.length_c   1.000
_cell.angle_alpha   90.00
_cell.angle_beta   90.00
_cell.angle_gamma   90.00
#
_symmetry.space_group_name_H-M   'P 1'
#
loop_
_entity.id
_entity.type
_entity.pdbx_description
1 polymer ?
#
loop_
_entity_poly.entity_id
_entity_poly.type
_entity_poly.pdbx_seq_one_letter_code
_entity_poly.pdbx_strand_id
1 'polypeptide(L)'
;MPNLENLLGGPLVLSWEQGGSDDQRSHAILARNGLVLRAVDACLGVPGLPQSATGQTALFTGVNAPALVGDHITAFPTQRLREVIADRSVLKQVADAGGEVLFANAHSERFWELIRKRQRRLGASTLTALAADISIPGLEDLAEGRAVLWDFTHEIASRHLGYKLSVVSPEQAGARLARLASRYDLVLYESFLTDLAGHRRIEPEWVLTRLDPFLGAVLAHSTPDTTIVLCSDHGNLEDVTTKAHTTNPVPLLAVGPAAKCFGAAKAITDVAPAIVSCLADRGLSADLAAAREQ
;
A
#
# COMPACT_ATOMS: atom_id res chain seq x y z
N MET A 1 15.59 -8.70 7.75
CA MET A 1 14.69 -7.61 8.22
C MET A 1 14.32 -7.92 9.66
N PRO A 2 15.18 -7.56 10.65
CA PRO A 2 15.06 -8.04 12.02
C PRO A 2 13.74 -7.72 12.73
N ASN A 3 13.16 -6.54 12.54
CA ASN A 3 11.90 -6.17 13.20
C ASN A 3 10.75 -7.06 12.72
N LEU A 4 10.64 -7.27 11.41
CA LEU A 4 9.65 -8.16 10.84
C LEU A 4 9.93 -9.64 11.15
N GLU A 5 11.19 -10.08 11.11
CA GLU A 5 11.56 -11.45 11.47
C GLU A 5 11.20 -11.77 12.92
N ASN A 6 11.47 -10.85 13.86
CA ASN A 6 11.08 -11.00 15.26
C ASN A 6 9.55 -11.05 15.44
N LEU A 7 8.81 -10.25 14.66
CA LEU A 7 7.36 -10.27 14.67
C LEU A 7 6.81 -11.59 14.11
N LEU A 8 7.31 -12.04 12.98
CA LEU A 8 6.71 -13.13 12.20
C LEU A 8 7.26 -14.52 12.58
N GLY A 9 8.49 -14.59 13.11
CA GLY A 9 9.22 -15.85 13.29
C GLY A 9 9.63 -16.50 11.97
N GLY A 10 9.63 -15.74 10.87
CA GLY A 10 9.85 -16.23 9.50
C GLY A 10 9.85 -15.08 8.47
N PRO A 11 9.98 -15.40 7.17
CA PRO A 11 10.01 -14.40 6.11
C PRO A 11 8.65 -13.72 5.90
N LEU A 12 8.66 -12.47 5.43
CA LEU A 12 7.45 -11.72 5.06
C LEU A 12 6.79 -12.30 3.79
N VAL A 13 7.59 -12.79 2.86
CA VAL A 13 7.15 -13.30 1.55
C VAL A 13 7.51 -14.77 1.41
N LEU A 14 6.74 -15.51 0.61
CA LEU A 14 7.11 -16.88 0.22
C LEU A 14 8.38 -16.84 -0.62
N SER A 15 9.30 -17.77 -0.37
CA SER A 15 10.49 -17.93 -1.20
C SER A 15 10.12 -18.62 -2.51
N TRP A 16 10.77 -18.23 -3.61
CA TRP A 16 10.59 -18.83 -4.93
C TRP A 16 10.81 -20.35 -4.94
N GLU A 17 11.73 -20.85 -4.12
CA GLU A 17 12.05 -22.28 -4.00
C GLU A 17 10.96 -23.10 -3.31
N GLN A 18 10.07 -22.47 -2.53
CA GLN A 18 8.96 -23.15 -1.84
C GLN A 18 7.66 -23.18 -2.66
N GLY A 19 7.74 -22.91 -3.97
CA GLY A 19 6.64 -23.01 -4.92
C GLY A 19 6.16 -24.45 -5.15
N GLY A 20 5.49 -25.03 -4.15
CA GLY A 20 4.68 -26.24 -4.32
C GLY A 20 3.51 -26.02 -5.29
N SER A 21 2.84 -27.11 -5.64
CA SER A 21 1.67 -27.17 -6.54
C SER A 21 0.65 -26.04 -6.29
N ASP A 22 -0.08 -25.61 -7.32
CA ASP A 22 -1.06 -24.50 -7.29
C ASP A 22 -2.00 -24.49 -6.06
N ASP A 23 -2.31 -25.66 -5.50
CA ASP A 23 -3.17 -25.83 -4.31
C ASP A 23 -2.54 -25.34 -2.98
N GLN A 24 -1.22 -25.09 -2.93
CA GLN A 24 -0.51 -24.59 -1.74
C GLN A 24 -0.36 -23.06 -1.69
N ARG A 25 -0.76 -22.33 -2.74
CA ARG A 25 -0.47 -20.89 -2.89
C ARG A 25 -1.39 -19.92 -2.14
N SER A 26 -2.35 -20.39 -1.34
CA SER A 26 -3.36 -19.50 -0.70
C SER A 26 -3.76 -19.85 0.74
N HIS A 27 -2.90 -20.54 1.48
CA HIS A 27 -3.05 -20.71 2.92
C HIS A 27 -2.41 -19.54 3.70
N ALA A 28 -3.00 -19.19 4.85
CA ALA A 28 -2.38 -18.24 5.76
C ALA A 28 -1.01 -18.77 6.18
N ILE A 29 0.03 -17.96 5.98
CA ILE A 29 1.40 -18.28 6.40
C ILE A 29 1.47 -18.24 7.93
N LEU A 30 0.73 -17.31 8.55
CA LEU A 30 0.64 -17.14 9.99
C LEU A 30 -0.72 -16.54 10.39
N ALA A 31 -1.39 -17.13 11.37
CA ALA A 31 -2.59 -16.57 11.97
C ALA A 31 -2.57 -16.80 13.49
N ARG A 32 -2.56 -15.69 14.25
CA ARG A 32 -2.66 -15.70 15.72
C ARG A 32 -3.42 -14.46 16.19
N ASN A 33 -3.76 -14.39 17.48
CA ASN A 33 -4.48 -13.24 18.02
C ASN A 33 -3.74 -11.93 17.71
N GLY A 34 -4.43 -11.01 17.01
CA GLY A 34 -3.90 -9.70 16.62
C GLY A 34 -2.90 -9.71 15.45
N LEU A 35 -2.67 -10.84 14.77
CA LEU A 35 -1.75 -10.91 13.64
C LEU A 35 -2.21 -11.92 12.57
N VAL A 36 -2.26 -11.47 11.32
CA VAL A 36 -2.51 -12.30 10.13
C VAL A 36 -1.45 -11.99 9.08
N LEU A 37 -0.83 -13.03 8.52
CA LEU A 37 0.00 -12.98 7.32
C LEU A 37 -0.54 -13.95 6.28
N ARG A 38 -0.84 -13.42 5.09
CA ARG A 38 -1.30 -14.19 3.92
C ARG A 38 -0.35 -13.94 2.75
N ALA A 39 -0.16 -14.97 1.93
CA ALA A 39 0.27 -14.79 0.55
C ALA A 39 -0.99 -14.60 -0.30
N VAL A 40 -1.10 -13.47 -1.00
CA VAL A 40 -2.27 -13.15 -1.83
C VAL A 40 -1.89 -13.00 -3.30
N ASP A 41 -2.77 -13.43 -4.19
CA ASP A 41 -2.56 -13.40 -5.63
C ASP A 41 -2.65 -11.97 -6.19
N ALA A 42 -1.63 -11.60 -6.97
CA ALA A 42 -1.57 -10.35 -7.75
C ALA A 42 -1.79 -10.60 -9.26
N CYS A 43 -1.82 -11.85 -9.72
CA CYS A 43 -2.04 -12.21 -11.12
C CYS A 43 -3.51 -12.10 -11.52
N LEU A 44 -4.43 -12.35 -10.58
CA LEU A 44 -5.87 -12.14 -10.71
C LEU A 44 -6.50 -12.93 -11.87
N GLY A 45 -5.90 -14.08 -12.20
CA GLY A 45 -6.32 -14.95 -13.30
C GLY A 45 -6.13 -14.36 -14.71
N VAL A 46 -5.38 -13.26 -14.85
CA VAL A 46 -5.12 -12.62 -16.15
C VAL A 46 -3.71 -12.96 -16.63
N PRO A 47 -3.53 -13.46 -17.86
CA PRO A 47 -2.22 -13.75 -18.42
C PRO A 47 -1.28 -12.53 -18.41
N GLY A 48 0.01 -12.78 -18.25
CA GLY A 48 1.03 -11.75 -18.17
C GLY A 48 1.54 -11.54 -16.73
N LEU A 49 2.48 -10.60 -16.59
CA LEU A 49 3.04 -10.26 -15.29
C LEU A 49 2.19 -9.17 -14.63
N PRO A 50 1.88 -9.26 -13.32
CA PRO A 50 1.29 -8.16 -12.55
C PRO A 50 2.03 -6.84 -12.78
N GLN A 51 1.29 -5.73 -12.88
CA GLN A 51 1.84 -4.39 -13.14
C GLN A 51 1.20 -3.33 -12.26
N SER A 52 1.91 -2.23 -11.99
CA SER A 52 1.51 -1.29 -10.94
C SER A 52 0.17 -0.59 -11.19
N ALA A 53 -0.17 -0.19 -12.43
CA ALA A 53 -1.42 0.55 -12.64
C ALA A 53 -2.66 -0.32 -12.37
N THR A 54 -2.65 -1.57 -12.84
CA THR A 54 -3.73 -2.54 -12.57
C THR A 54 -3.65 -3.10 -11.16
N GLY A 55 -2.47 -3.42 -10.65
CA GLY A 55 -2.24 -3.94 -9.30
C GLY A 55 -2.73 -2.96 -8.24
N GLN A 56 -2.30 -1.69 -8.30
CA GLN A 56 -2.77 -0.67 -7.37
C GLN A 56 -4.26 -0.40 -7.49
N THR A 57 -4.80 -0.36 -8.72
CA THR A 57 -6.25 -0.18 -8.90
C THR A 57 -7.01 -1.33 -8.23
N ALA A 58 -6.57 -2.57 -8.42
CA ALA A 58 -7.20 -3.73 -7.78
C ALA A 58 -7.08 -3.68 -6.25
N LEU A 59 -5.88 -3.37 -5.74
CA LEU A 59 -5.61 -3.27 -4.31
C LEU A 59 -6.47 -2.19 -3.62
N PHE A 60 -6.64 -1.04 -4.26
CA PHE A 60 -7.36 0.11 -3.68
C PHE A 60 -8.86 0.10 -3.91
N THR A 61 -9.39 -0.73 -4.82
CA THR A 61 -10.82 -0.70 -5.18
C THR A 61 -11.54 -2.03 -4.98
N GLY A 62 -10.78 -3.12 -4.88
CA GLY A 62 -11.30 -4.49 -4.86
C GLY A 62 -11.77 -5.01 -6.22
N VAL A 63 -11.70 -4.20 -7.29
CA VAL A 63 -12.07 -4.62 -8.64
C VAL A 63 -10.91 -5.36 -9.29
N ASN A 64 -11.19 -6.45 -10.02
CA ASN A 64 -10.19 -7.10 -10.87
C ASN A 64 -9.85 -6.20 -12.08
N ALA A 65 -8.99 -5.22 -11.83
CA ALA A 65 -8.53 -4.21 -12.78
C ALA A 65 -7.90 -4.77 -14.06
N PRO A 66 -7.00 -5.79 -14.02
CA PRO A 66 -6.47 -6.35 -15.26
C PRO A 66 -7.56 -7.06 -16.07
N ALA A 67 -8.52 -7.76 -15.44
CA ALA A 67 -9.62 -8.38 -16.18
C ALA A 67 -10.55 -7.32 -16.81
N LEU A 68 -10.76 -6.19 -16.13
CA LEU A 68 -11.57 -5.08 -16.60
C LEU A 68 -11.03 -4.43 -17.89
N VAL A 69 -9.71 -4.36 -18.02
CA VAL A 69 -9.03 -3.72 -19.18
C VAL A 69 -8.41 -4.71 -20.14
N GLY A 70 -8.43 -6.00 -19.81
CA GLY A 70 -7.97 -7.12 -20.63
C GLY A 70 -6.45 -7.40 -20.58
N ASP A 71 -5.68 -6.70 -19.75
CA ASP A 71 -4.23 -6.85 -19.63
C ASP A 71 -3.71 -6.24 -18.31
N HIS A 72 -2.48 -6.56 -17.93
CA HIS A 72 -1.77 -5.89 -16.85
C HIS A 72 -1.12 -4.60 -17.33
N ILE A 73 -1.48 -3.45 -16.74
CA ILE A 73 -1.05 -2.13 -17.22
C ILE A 73 0.04 -1.54 -16.32
N THR A 74 1.13 -1.06 -16.94
CA THR A 74 2.26 -0.45 -16.25
C THR A 74 2.03 1.03 -15.89
N ALA A 75 2.69 1.48 -14.83
CA ALA A 75 2.89 2.88 -14.42
C ALA A 75 1.66 3.75 -14.13
N PHE A 76 0.72 3.93 -15.07
CA PHE A 76 -0.36 4.91 -14.95
C PHE A 76 -1.72 4.36 -15.35
N PRO A 77 -2.77 4.58 -14.53
CA PRO A 77 -4.14 4.15 -14.84
C PRO A 77 -4.65 4.66 -16.21
N THR A 78 -5.28 3.75 -16.95
CA THR A 78 -6.09 4.05 -18.14
C THR A 78 -7.36 4.83 -17.77
N GLN A 79 -8.12 5.29 -18.75
CA GLN A 79 -9.39 5.98 -18.48
C GLN A 79 -10.37 5.10 -17.68
N ARG A 80 -10.52 3.83 -18.07
CA ARG A 80 -11.41 2.89 -17.38
C ARG A 80 -10.97 2.60 -15.94
N LEU A 81 -9.65 2.53 -15.69
CA LEU A 81 -9.13 2.39 -14.32
C LEU A 81 -9.37 3.65 -13.48
N ARG A 82 -9.24 4.84 -14.08
CA ARG A 82 -9.56 6.13 -13.41
C ARG A 82 -11.02 6.19 -12.98
N GLU A 83 -11.94 5.75 -13.83
CA GLU A 83 -13.37 5.69 -13.53
C GLU A 83 -13.64 4.80 -12.32
N VAL A 84 -13.04 3.60 -12.26
CA VAL A 84 -13.20 2.70 -11.12
C VAL A 84 -12.58 3.26 -9.83
N ILE A 85 -11.41 3.90 -9.90
CA ILE A 85 -10.81 4.56 -8.73
C ILE A 85 -11.71 5.68 -8.22
N ALA A 86 -12.24 6.51 -9.14
CA ALA A 86 -13.12 7.63 -8.82
C ALA A 86 -14.47 7.18 -8.25
N ASP A 87 -14.95 5.99 -8.61
CA ASP A 87 -16.22 5.45 -8.16
C ASP A 87 -16.11 4.78 -6.78
N ARG A 88 -15.09 3.93 -6.56
CA ARG A 88 -15.08 3.01 -5.42
C ARG A 88 -13.70 2.75 -4.81
N SER A 89 -12.76 3.68 -4.90
CA SER A 89 -11.51 3.53 -4.13
C SER A 89 -11.75 3.52 -2.62
N VAL A 90 -10.86 2.86 -1.87
CA VAL A 90 -11.01 2.60 -0.44
C VAL A 90 -11.12 3.89 0.38
N LEU A 91 -10.32 4.91 0.06
CA LEU A 91 -10.43 6.21 0.73
C LEU A 91 -11.78 6.86 0.45
N LYS A 92 -12.27 6.78 -0.79
CA LYS A 92 -13.59 7.31 -1.16
C LYS A 92 -14.71 6.60 -0.41
N GLN A 93 -14.71 5.27 -0.39
CA GLN A 93 -15.74 4.49 0.30
C GLN A 93 -15.81 4.83 1.79
N VAL A 94 -14.66 5.01 2.46
CA VAL A 94 -14.61 5.38 3.88
C VAL A 94 -15.02 6.84 4.09
N ALA A 95 -14.59 7.76 3.22
CA ALA A 95 -14.98 9.17 3.29
C ALA A 95 -16.49 9.38 3.05
N ASP A 96 -17.06 8.72 2.04
CA ASP A 96 -18.49 8.76 1.72
C ASP A 96 -19.34 8.19 2.87
N ALA A 97 -18.78 7.25 3.65
CA ALA A 97 -19.39 6.72 4.87
C ALA A 97 -19.20 7.64 6.10
N GLY A 98 -18.60 8.82 5.93
CA GLY A 98 -18.39 9.82 6.98
C GLY A 98 -17.11 9.63 7.80
N GLY A 99 -16.21 8.74 7.40
CA GLY A 99 -14.93 8.53 8.08
C GLY A 99 -13.88 9.59 7.73
N GLU A 100 -13.03 9.92 8.69
CA GLU A 100 -11.89 10.81 8.46
C GLU A 100 -10.75 10.03 7.80
N VAL A 101 -10.37 10.43 6.59
CA VAL A 101 -9.35 9.72 5.81
C VAL A 101 -8.16 10.60 5.45
N LEU A 102 -6.99 9.97 5.28
CA LEU A 102 -5.76 10.65 4.88
C LEU A 102 -4.99 9.83 3.84
N PHE A 103 -4.51 10.51 2.80
CA PHE A 103 -3.37 10.04 2.01
C PHE A 103 -2.10 10.69 2.54
N ALA A 104 -1.26 9.93 3.24
CA ALA A 104 -0.14 10.48 4.02
C ALA A 104 1.03 10.97 3.16
N ASN A 105 1.08 10.60 1.88
CA ASN A 105 2.15 10.96 0.97
C ASN A 105 2.14 12.45 0.62
N ALA A 106 3.20 13.16 1.02
CA ALA A 106 3.38 14.57 0.69
C ALA A 106 3.69 14.79 -0.80
N HIS A 107 3.02 15.75 -1.43
CA HIS A 107 3.24 16.17 -2.81
C HIS A 107 3.75 17.62 -2.87
N SER A 108 4.83 17.86 -3.61
CA SER A 108 5.38 19.20 -3.77
C SER A 108 4.62 20.03 -4.80
N GLU A 109 4.68 21.36 -4.69
CA GLU A 109 4.15 22.24 -5.74
C GLU A 109 4.83 21.98 -7.09
N ARG A 110 6.13 21.65 -7.08
CA ARG A 110 6.85 21.22 -8.29
C ARG A 110 6.20 19.99 -8.94
N PHE A 111 5.73 19.02 -8.15
CA PHE A 111 5.00 17.86 -8.70
C PHE A 111 3.70 18.32 -9.36
N TRP A 112 2.91 19.17 -8.70
CA TRP A 112 1.64 19.67 -9.23
C TRP A 112 1.83 20.55 -10.47
N GLU A 113 2.87 21.35 -10.54
CA GLU A 113 3.26 22.09 -11.75
C GLU A 113 3.50 21.16 -12.94
N LEU A 114 4.19 20.03 -12.74
CA LEU A 114 4.44 19.06 -13.80
C LEU A 114 3.13 18.41 -14.28
N ILE A 115 2.18 18.17 -13.37
CA ILE A 115 0.84 17.69 -13.73
C ILE A 115 0.10 18.74 -14.56
N ARG A 116 0.06 20.01 -14.11
CA ARG A 116 -0.60 21.11 -14.82
C ARG A 116 0.00 21.35 -16.22
N LYS A 117 1.32 21.22 -16.35
CA LYS A 117 2.05 21.29 -17.62
C LYS A 117 1.95 20.02 -18.48
N ARG A 118 1.22 18.99 -18.04
CA ARG A 118 1.10 17.67 -18.69
C ARG A 118 2.44 16.97 -18.93
N GLN A 119 3.45 17.29 -18.11
CA GLN A 119 4.77 16.68 -18.12
C GLN A 119 4.84 15.45 -17.20
N ARG A 120 3.81 15.23 -16.38
CA ARG A 120 3.66 14.03 -15.54
C ARG A 120 2.20 13.59 -15.50
N ARG A 121 1.97 12.30 -15.28
CA ARG A 121 0.65 11.69 -15.09
C ARG A 121 0.45 11.31 -13.62
N LEU A 122 -0.81 11.31 -13.18
CA LEU A 122 -1.20 10.85 -11.84
C LEU A 122 -1.22 9.32 -11.80
N GLY A 123 -0.60 8.75 -10.76
CA GLY A 123 -0.66 7.33 -10.41
C GLY A 123 -1.95 6.97 -9.68
N ALA A 124 -2.16 5.67 -9.44
CA ALA A 124 -3.39 5.17 -8.83
C ALA A 124 -3.60 5.69 -7.40
N SER A 125 -2.56 5.69 -6.56
CA SER A 125 -2.62 6.18 -5.18
C SER A 125 -3.06 7.64 -5.09
N THR A 126 -2.50 8.52 -5.93
CA THR A 126 -2.91 9.93 -5.99
C THR A 126 -4.35 10.09 -6.47
N LEU A 127 -4.78 9.30 -7.46
CA LEU A 127 -6.16 9.32 -7.94
C LEU A 127 -7.14 8.84 -6.86
N THR A 128 -6.75 7.85 -6.05
CA THR A 128 -7.51 7.38 -4.89
C THR A 128 -7.69 8.49 -3.85
N ALA A 129 -6.65 9.30 -3.58
CA ALA A 129 -6.77 10.45 -2.70
C ALA A 129 -7.72 11.51 -3.27
N LEU A 130 -7.58 11.87 -4.55
CA LEU A 130 -8.46 12.85 -5.19
C LEU A 130 -9.92 12.39 -5.27
N ALA A 131 -10.16 11.08 -5.40
CA ALA A 131 -11.51 10.51 -5.44
C ALA A 131 -12.27 10.66 -4.10
N ALA A 132 -11.56 10.76 -2.99
CA ALA A 132 -12.12 10.97 -1.66
C ALA A 132 -12.32 12.45 -1.30
N ASP A 133 -12.10 13.36 -2.26
CA ASP A 133 -12.17 14.83 -2.08
C ASP A 133 -11.31 15.35 -0.90
N ILE A 134 -10.20 14.68 -0.61
CA ILE A 134 -9.27 15.07 0.46
C ILE A 134 -8.11 15.91 -0.06
N SER A 135 -7.65 16.84 0.79
CA SER A 135 -6.42 17.60 0.54
C SER A 135 -5.20 16.70 0.66
N ILE A 136 -4.33 16.72 -0.35
CA ILE A 136 -3.05 15.99 -0.32
C ILE A 136 -2.00 16.90 0.33
N PRO A 137 -1.29 16.44 1.38
CA PRO A 137 -0.36 17.29 2.13
C PRO A 137 0.82 17.79 1.28
N GLY A 138 1.29 18.99 1.61
CA GLY A 138 2.43 19.64 0.98
C GLY A 138 3.79 19.33 1.63
N LEU A 139 4.84 20.02 1.19
CA LEU A 139 6.16 19.92 1.83
C LEU A 139 6.21 20.65 3.18
N GLU A 140 5.35 21.64 3.39
CA GLU A 140 5.15 22.32 4.66
C GLU A 140 4.58 21.35 5.69
N ASP A 141 3.55 20.58 5.33
CA ASP A 141 2.99 19.52 6.17
C ASP A 141 4.04 18.44 6.48
N LEU A 142 4.86 18.07 5.50
CA LEU A 142 5.97 17.13 5.69
C LEU A 142 6.98 17.65 6.72
N ALA A 143 7.34 18.94 6.65
CA ALA A 143 8.26 19.58 7.59
C ALA A 143 7.71 19.62 9.02
N GLU A 144 6.40 19.80 9.16
CA GLU A 144 5.69 19.81 10.44
C GLU A 144 5.33 18.41 10.97
N GLY A 145 5.68 17.35 10.22
CA GLY A 145 5.39 15.96 10.60
C GLY A 145 3.92 15.57 10.47
N ARG A 146 3.15 16.29 9.64
CA ARG A 146 1.77 15.97 9.24
C ARG A 146 1.67 15.11 7.98
N ALA A 147 2.80 14.71 7.41
CA ALA A 147 2.87 13.84 6.24
C ALA A 147 4.15 13.00 6.26
N VAL A 148 4.23 12.03 5.33
CA VAL A 148 5.40 11.19 5.07
C VAL A 148 5.69 11.25 3.58
N LEU A 149 6.95 11.22 3.17
CA LEU A 149 7.31 11.19 1.75
C LEU A 149 7.44 9.74 1.26
N TRP A 150 7.25 9.50 -0.04
CA TRP A 150 7.36 8.16 -0.64
C TRP A 150 8.72 7.48 -0.38
N ASP A 151 9.82 8.26 -0.36
CA ASP A 151 11.10 7.86 0.22
C ASP A 151 11.12 8.37 1.65
N PHE A 152 10.51 7.62 2.58
CA PHE A 152 10.21 8.05 3.95
C PHE A 152 11.37 8.71 4.73
N THR A 153 12.63 8.54 4.34
CA THR A 153 13.81 9.20 4.93
C THR A 153 14.17 10.56 4.31
N HIS A 154 13.55 10.92 3.19
CA HIS A 154 13.86 12.06 2.31
C HIS A 154 15.25 11.99 1.65
N GLU A 155 15.98 10.88 1.80
CA GLU A 155 17.34 10.77 1.27
C GLU A 155 17.37 10.93 -0.27
N ILE A 156 16.43 10.31 -0.99
CA ILE A 156 16.40 10.39 -2.45
C ILE A 156 15.89 11.76 -2.88
N ALA A 157 14.83 12.26 -2.26
CA ALA A 157 14.28 13.57 -2.54
C ALA A 157 15.34 14.68 -2.38
N SER A 158 16.10 14.66 -1.28
CA SER A 158 17.09 15.68 -0.98
C SER A 158 18.37 15.55 -1.81
N ARG A 159 18.90 14.33 -1.97
CA ARG A 159 20.21 14.13 -2.62
C ARG A 159 20.13 14.04 -4.15
N HIS A 160 19.01 13.59 -4.70
CA HIS A 160 18.90 13.26 -6.12
C HIS A 160 17.82 14.04 -6.87
N LEU A 161 16.77 14.52 -6.19
CA LEU A 161 15.68 15.26 -6.85
C LEU A 161 15.75 16.78 -6.63
N GLY A 162 16.71 17.25 -5.82
CA GLY A 162 16.98 18.67 -5.59
C GLY A 162 16.02 19.34 -4.61
N TYR A 163 15.32 18.58 -3.77
CA TYR A 163 14.49 19.15 -2.71
C TYR A 163 15.36 19.59 -1.52
N LYS A 164 14.97 20.68 -0.86
CA LYS A 164 15.63 21.14 0.37
C LYS A 164 14.89 20.59 1.59
N LEU A 165 15.02 19.29 1.83
CA LEU A 165 14.38 18.62 2.98
C LEU A 165 15.44 18.10 3.96
N SER A 166 15.16 18.22 5.24
CA SER A 166 15.96 17.55 6.27
C SER A 166 15.71 16.04 6.17
N VAL A 167 16.79 15.27 6.05
CA VAL A 167 16.75 13.81 6.11
C VAL A 167 16.29 13.39 7.51
N VAL A 168 15.40 12.41 7.57
CA VAL A 168 14.89 11.82 8.82
C VAL A 168 15.25 10.35 8.88
N SER A 169 15.38 9.81 10.09
CA SER A 169 15.63 8.37 10.24
C SER A 169 14.39 7.55 9.87
N PRO A 170 14.54 6.28 9.44
CA PRO A 170 13.40 5.39 9.24
C PRO A 170 12.47 5.33 10.45
N GLU A 171 13.01 5.29 11.67
CA GLU A 171 12.25 5.22 12.92
C GLU A 171 11.44 6.49 13.14
N GLN A 172 12.02 7.66 12.89
CA GLN A 172 11.31 8.94 12.98
C GLN A 172 10.16 9.00 11.98
N ALA A 173 10.37 8.53 10.75
CA ALA A 173 9.33 8.49 9.73
C ALA A 173 8.21 7.49 10.09
N GLY A 174 8.55 6.32 10.63
CA GLY A 174 7.57 5.34 11.09
C GLY A 174 6.73 5.85 12.27
N ALA A 175 7.36 6.52 13.23
CA ALA A 175 6.66 7.17 14.35
C ALA A 175 5.72 8.30 13.89
N ARG A 176 6.07 9.03 12.81
CA ARG A 176 5.17 10.01 12.19
C ARG A 176 3.96 9.33 11.57
N LEU A 177 4.16 8.27 10.78
CA LEU A 177 3.04 7.54 10.17
C LEU A 177 2.10 6.95 11.22
N ALA A 178 2.62 6.35 12.29
CA ALA A 178 1.80 5.82 13.39
C ALA A 178 0.98 6.91 14.08
N ARG A 179 1.56 8.11 14.28
CA ARG A 179 0.84 9.26 14.83
C ARG A 179 -0.28 9.74 13.91
N LEU A 180 -0.06 9.73 12.60
CA LEU A 180 -1.11 10.02 11.62
C LEU A 180 -2.21 8.96 11.71
N ALA A 181 -1.87 7.69 11.77
CA ALA A 181 -2.84 6.60 11.92
C ALA A 181 -3.73 6.73 13.17
N SER A 182 -3.25 7.34 14.26
CA SER A 182 -4.05 7.59 15.47
C SER A 182 -5.07 8.75 15.35
N ARG A 183 -5.06 9.50 14.24
CA ARG A 183 -5.86 10.73 14.05
C ARG A 183 -6.95 10.62 12.99
N TYR A 184 -6.97 9.53 12.24
CA TYR A 184 -7.88 9.32 11.13
C TYR A 184 -8.42 7.90 11.21
N ASP A 185 -9.62 7.68 10.68
CA ASP A 185 -10.23 6.34 10.59
C ASP A 185 -9.49 5.45 9.58
N LEU A 186 -8.94 6.06 8.51
CA LEU A 186 -8.12 5.36 7.54
C LEU A 186 -6.98 6.25 7.02
N VAL A 187 -5.75 5.76 7.15
CA VAL A 187 -4.56 6.37 6.53
C VAL A 187 -4.01 5.44 5.46
N LEU A 188 -3.93 5.92 4.22
CA LEU A 188 -3.21 5.28 3.14
C LEU A 188 -1.82 5.91 2.99
N TYR A 189 -0.80 5.07 2.97
CA TYR A 189 0.58 5.46 2.68
C TYR A 189 1.19 4.49 1.67
N GLU A 190 1.96 5.01 0.73
CA GLU A 190 2.67 4.26 -0.29
C GLU A 190 4.17 4.57 -0.26
N SER A 191 5.00 3.52 -0.38
CA SER A 191 6.39 3.67 -0.77
C SER A 191 6.69 2.76 -1.95
N PHE A 192 7.26 3.32 -3.01
CA PHE A 192 7.69 2.56 -4.21
C PHE A 192 9.22 2.34 -4.24
N LEU A 193 9.90 2.43 -3.09
CA LEU A 193 11.34 2.11 -3.00
C LEU A 193 11.63 0.65 -3.37
N THR A 194 10.73 -0.27 -3.00
CA THR A 194 10.87 -1.69 -3.32
C THR A 194 10.78 -1.96 -4.81
N ASP A 195 9.89 -1.26 -5.52
CA ASP A 195 9.78 -1.28 -6.98
C ASP A 195 11.05 -0.73 -7.66
N LEU A 196 11.57 0.41 -7.19
CA LEU A 196 12.84 0.95 -7.67
C LEU A 196 13.99 -0.05 -7.49
N ALA A 197 14.05 -0.74 -6.36
CA ALA A 197 15.07 -1.75 -6.09
C ALA A 197 14.92 -2.98 -6.99
N GLY A 198 13.70 -3.51 -7.14
CA GLY A 198 13.46 -4.67 -7.99
C GLY A 198 13.66 -4.37 -9.48
N HIS A 199 13.52 -3.12 -9.92
CA HIS A 199 13.94 -2.65 -11.24
C HIS A 199 15.44 -2.32 -11.36
N ARG A 200 16.24 -2.58 -10.31
CA ARG A 200 17.69 -2.33 -10.23
C ARG A 200 18.06 -0.85 -10.43
N ARG A 201 17.20 0.06 -9.95
CA ARG A 201 17.47 1.51 -9.94
C ARG A 201 18.18 1.96 -8.66
N ILE A 202 17.99 1.22 -7.59
CA ILE A 202 18.65 1.37 -6.29
C ILE A 202 18.94 -0.01 -5.71
N GLU A 203 19.83 -0.09 -4.72
CA GLU A 203 20.24 -1.38 -4.14
C GLU A 203 19.15 -1.97 -3.22
N PRO A 204 18.77 -3.26 -3.39
CA PRO A 204 17.84 -3.95 -2.49
C PRO A 204 18.21 -3.87 -1.01
N GLU A 205 19.48 -4.09 -0.67
CA GLU A 205 19.95 -4.03 0.71
C GLU A 205 19.75 -2.63 1.32
N TRP A 206 20.00 -1.58 0.54
CA TRP A 206 19.78 -0.20 0.97
C TRP A 206 18.31 0.07 1.30
N VAL A 207 17.38 -0.47 0.51
CA VAL A 207 15.94 -0.36 0.77
C VAL A 207 15.53 -1.16 2.00
N LEU A 208 15.92 -2.44 2.08
CA LEU A 208 15.47 -3.33 3.16
C LEU A 208 16.02 -2.91 4.53
N THR A 209 17.24 -2.39 4.59
CA THR A 209 17.85 -1.84 5.82
C THR A 209 17.17 -0.57 6.33
N ARG A 210 16.36 0.10 5.49
CA ARG A 210 15.56 1.27 5.86
C ARG A 210 14.09 0.92 6.08
N LEU A 211 13.55 0.01 5.28
CA LEU A 211 12.15 -0.40 5.36
C LEU A 211 11.86 -1.13 6.67
N ASP A 212 12.76 -2.01 7.11
CA ASP A 212 12.56 -2.77 8.35
C ASP A 212 12.45 -1.90 9.62
N PRO A 213 13.40 -0.99 9.92
CA PRO A 213 13.25 -0.09 11.07
C PRO A 213 12.07 0.90 10.92
N PHE A 214 11.73 1.32 9.69
CA PHE A 214 10.52 2.11 9.44
C PHE A 214 9.26 1.35 9.87
N LEU A 215 9.08 0.12 9.39
CA LEU A 215 7.93 -0.72 9.74
C LEU A 215 7.93 -1.10 11.23
N GLY A 216 9.10 -1.40 11.80
CA GLY A 216 9.27 -1.62 13.24
C GLY A 216 8.78 -0.44 14.06
N ALA A 217 9.14 0.80 13.67
CA ALA A 217 8.68 2.00 14.34
C ALA A 217 7.18 2.29 14.13
N VAL A 218 6.62 2.01 12.95
CA VAL A 218 5.16 2.08 12.75
C VAL A 218 4.45 1.19 13.76
N LEU A 219 4.88 -0.07 13.87
CA LEU A 219 4.30 -1.04 14.80
C LEU A 219 4.48 -0.64 16.27
N ALA A 220 5.68 -0.20 16.65
CA ALA A 220 6.01 0.15 18.04
C ALA A 220 5.28 1.43 18.53
N HIS A 221 4.96 2.36 17.63
CA HIS A 221 4.30 3.62 17.97
C HIS A 221 2.79 3.64 17.65
N SER A 222 2.25 2.57 17.08
CA SER A 222 0.80 2.44 16.83
C SER A 222 0.03 2.31 18.14
N THR A 223 -1.16 2.90 18.20
CA THR A 223 -2.05 2.78 19.36
C THR A 223 -2.73 1.40 19.40
N PRO A 224 -3.18 0.90 20.56
CA PRO A 224 -3.80 -0.43 20.68
C PRO A 224 -5.07 -0.64 19.83
N ASP A 225 -5.73 0.44 19.42
CA ASP A 225 -6.94 0.46 18.58
C ASP A 225 -6.63 0.60 17.08
N THR A 226 -5.37 0.82 16.71
CA THR A 226 -4.89 0.90 15.32
C THR A 226 -4.61 -0.49 14.78
N THR A 227 -5.07 -0.77 13.55
CA THR A 227 -4.65 -1.96 12.79
C THR A 227 -3.78 -1.53 11.62
N ILE A 228 -2.56 -2.05 11.57
CA ILE A 228 -1.63 -1.83 10.46
C ILE A 228 -1.85 -2.91 9.41
N VAL A 229 -2.05 -2.49 8.16
CA VAL A 229 -2.18 -3.37 7.00
C VAL A 229 -1.07 -3.04 6.00
N LEU A 230 -0.24 -4.01 5.67
CA LEU A 230 0.85 -3.91 4.70
C LEU A 230 0.57 -4.89 3.56
N CYS A 231 0.55 -4.38 2.33
CA CYS A 231 0.41 -5.19 1.13
C CYS A 231 1.24 -4.61 -0.03
N SER A 232 1.50 -5.43 -1.05
CA SER A 232 2.11 -5.01 -2.32
C SER A 232 1.09 -5.17 -3.44
N ASP A 233 1.19 -4.36 -4.47
CA ASP A 233 0.37 -4.45 -5.68
C ASP A 233 0.89 -5.50 -6.68
N HIS A 234 2.19 -5.81 -6.62
CA HIS A 234 2.83 -6.91 -7.36
C HIS A 234 4.10 -7.42 -6.67
N GLY A 235 4.61 -8.56 -7.14
CA GLY A 235 5.94 -9.08 -6.80
C GLY A 235 7.02 -8.47 -7.69
N ASN A 236 8.22 -8.30 -7.14
CA ASN A 236 9.42 -7.91 -7.89
C ASN A 236 10.70 -8.12 -7.03
N LEU A 237 10.77 -7.47 -5.86
CA LEU A 237 12.00 -7.39 -5.05
C LEU A 237 12.42 -8.73 -4.43
N GLU A 238 11.50 -9.68 -4.28
CA GLU A 238 11.76 -11.00 -3.75
C GLU A 238 12.62 -11.88 -4.67
N ASP A 239 12.69 -11.55 -5.97
CA ASP A 239 13.54 -12.24 -6.94
C ASP A 239 14.56 -11.27 -7.58
N VAL A 240 15.76 -11.25 -7.00
CA VAL A 240 16.87 -10.40 -7.49
C VAL A 240 17.50 -10.91 -8.80
N THR A 241 17.15 -12.12 -9.27
CA THR A 241 17.72 -12.69 -10.51
C THR A 241 17.15 -12.01 -11.76
N THR A 242 15.96 -11.42 -11.63
CA THR A 242 15.30 -10.65 -12.68
C THR A 242 15.21 -9.16 -12.33
N LYS A 243 14.80 -8.35 -13.31
CA LYS A 243 14.40 -6.94 -13.12
C LYS A 243 12.93 -6.70 -13.48
N ALA A 244 12.23 -7.76 -13.90
CA ALA A 244 10.83 -7.75 -14.22
C ALA A 244 10.01 -8.06 -12.96
N HIS A 245 8.74 -7.68 -12.97
CA HIS A 245 7.81 -8.18 -11.96
C HIS A 245 7.68 -9.70 -12.04
N THR A 246 7.20 -10.30 -10.97
CA THR A 246 7.03 -11.74 -10.87
C THR A 246 5.56 -12.10 -10.71
N THR A 247 5.26 -13.39 -10.82
CA THR A 247 3.96 -13.96 -10.45
C THR A 247 3.94 -14.45 -9.00
N ASN A 248 4.92 -14.07 -8.18
CA ASN A 248 4.95 -14.50 -6.79
C ASN A 248 3.77 -13.86 -6.04
N PRO A 249 3.05 -14.61 -5.19
CA PRO A 249 2.07 -14.03 -4.29
C PRO A 249 2.71 -12.92 -3.44
N VAL A 250 1.98 -11.83 -3.26
CA VAL A 250 2.43 -10.68 -2.47
C VAL A 250 2.03 -10.85 -1.01
N PRO A 251 2.77 -10.25 -0.06
CA PRO A 251 2.40 -10.35 1.35
C PRO A 251 1.15 -9.49 1.61
N LEU A 252 0.25 -10.01 2.42
CA LEU A 252 -0.78 -9.23 3.13
C LEU A 252 -0.59 -9.49 4.62
N LEU A 253 0.02 -8.51 5.29
CA LEU A 253 0.26 -8.52 6.73
C LEU A 253 -0.74 -7.57 7.40
N ALA A 254 -1.49 -8.07 8.37
CA ALA A 254 -2.33 -7.26 9.25
C ALA A 254 -1.94 -7.48 10.71
N VAL A 255 -1.70 -6.38 11.45
CA VAL A 255 -1.31 -6.39 12.87
C VAL A 255 -2.20 -5.43 13.64
N GLY A 256 -2.92 -5.90 14.64
CA GLY A 256 -3.85 -5.10 15.45
C GLY A 256 -5.22 -5.74 15.66
N PRO A 257 -6.16 -5.03 16.30
CA PRO A 257 -7.45 -5.59 16.73
C PRO A 257 -8.34 -6.08 15.57
N ALA A 258 -8.19 -5.53 14.36
CA ALA A 258 -8.95 -5.93 13.18
C ALA A 258 -8.21 -6.93 12.27
N ALA A 259 -7.05 -7.45 12.67
CA ALA A 259 -6.25 -8.35 11.83
C ALA A 259 -7.04 -9.56 11.29
N LYS A 260 -7.98 -10.09 12.08
CA LYS A 260 -8.84 -11.22 11.71
C LYS A 260 -9.67 -11.00 10.44
N CYS A 261 -10.01 -9.76 10.08
CA CYS A 261 -10.78 -9.48 8.86
C CYS A 261 -10.06 -9.96 7.60
N PHE A 262 -8.73 -9.95 7.62
CA PHE A 262 -7.88 -10.31 6.48
C PHE A 262 -7.60 -11.82 6.43
N GLY A 263 -8.11 -12.60 7.38
CA GLY A 263 -7.84 -14.04 7.49
C GLY A 263 -8.30 -14.87 6.30
N ALA A 264 -9.30 -14.39 5.55
CA ALA A 264 -9.86 -15.06 4.39
C ALA A 264 -9.36 -14.54 3.04
N ALA A 265 -8.54 -13.48 3.02
CA ALA A 265 -8.06 -12.85 1.78
C ALA A 265 -7.18 -13.79 0.96
N LYS A 266 -7.44 -13.88 -0.34
CA LYS A 266 -6.74 -14.73 -1.31
C LYS A 266 -6.08 -13.94 -2.43
N ALA A 267 -6.57 -12.74 -2.72
CA ALA A 267 -6.06 -11.88 -3.77
C ALA A 267 -5.96 -10.42 -3.31
N ILE A 268 -5.20 -9.59 -4.03
CA ILE A 268 -5.09 -8.16 -3.74
C ILE A 268 -6.45 -7.44 -3.84
N THR A 269 -7.41 -7.99 -4.59
CA THR A 269 -8.80 -7.50 -4.66
C THR A 269 -9.57 -7.66 -3.35
N ASP A 270 -9.12 -8.50 -2.42
CA ASP A 270 -9.82 -8.72 -1.15
C ASP A 270 -9.44 -7.66 -0.10
N VAL A 271 -8.40 -6.86 -0.34
CA VAL A 271 -7.85 -5.92 0.65
C VAL A 271 -8.77 -4.74 0.90
N ALA A 272 -9.16 -4.00 -0.15
CA ALA A 272 -10.07 -2.86 0.01
C ALA A 272 -11.44 -3.25 0.61
N PRO A 273 -12.13 -4.32 0.15
CA PRO A 273 -13.37 -4.77 0.77
C PRO A 273 -13.20 -5.19 2.24
N ALA A 274 -12.08 -5.85 2.59
CA ALA A 274 -11.80 -6.21 3.98
C ALA A 274 -11.62 -4.97 4.86
N ILE A 275 -10.89 -3.94 4.40
CA ILE A 275 -10.73 -2.66 5.13
C ILE A 275 -12.10 -2.03 5.39
N VAL A 276 -12.92 -1.88 4.33
CA VAL A 276 -14.25 -1.25 4.42
C VAL A 276 -15.16 -2.04 5.37
N SER A 277 -15.18 -3.37 5.27
CA SER A 277 -15.97 -4.22 6.16
C SER A 277 -15.53 -4.10 7.62
N CYS A 278 -14.22 -4.06 7.90
CA CYS A 278 -13.75 -3.90 9.29
C CYS A 278 -14.18 -2.56 9.89
N LEU A 279 -14.15 -1.49 9.10
CA LEU A 279 -14.50 -0.15 9.56
C LEU A 279 -16.01 -0.03 9.78
N ALA A 280 -16.83 -0.62 8.91
CA ALA A 280 -18.28 -0.75 9.10
C ALA A 280 -18.63 -1.45 10.42
N ASP A 281 -18.02 -2.62 10.69
CA ASP A 281 -18.25 -3.40 11.90
C ASP A 281 -17.83 -2.66 13.18
N ARG A 282 -16.97 -1.63 13.07
CA ARG A 282 -16.52 -0.77 14.17
C ARG A 282 -17.38 0.48 14.38
N GLY A 283 -18.46 0.66 13.61
CA GLY A 283 -19.45 1.72 13.85
C GLY A 283 -19.31 2.97 12.98
N LEU A 284 -18.51 2.94 11.91
CA LEU A 284 -18.55 3.96 10.85
C LEU A 284 -19.82 3.74 9.99
N SER A 285 -20.96 4.20 10.51
CA SER A 285 -22.33 4.25 9.93
C SER A 285 -22.92 2.97 9.27
N ALA A 286 -24.24 2.86 9.28
CA ALA A 286 -25.02 1.73 8.76
C ALA A 286 -25.01 1.60 7.22
N ASP A 287 -24.49 2.60 6.49
CA ASP A 287 -24.55 2.68 5.02
C ASP A 287 -23.49 1.83 4.29
N LEU A 288 -22.43 1.37 4.98
CA LEU A 288 -21.45 0.44 4.40
C LEU A 288 -22.04 -0.95 4.12
N ALA A 289 -23.18 -1.28 4.72
CA ALA A 289 -23.90 -2.53 4.44
C ALA A 289 -24.52 -2.57 3.04
N ALA A 290 -24.82 -1.41 2.43
CA ALA A 290 -25.40 -1.34 1.09
C ALA A 290 -24.40 -1.62 -0.04
N ALA A 291 -23.09 -1.44 0.22
CA ALA A 291 -22.02 -1.80 -0.73
C ALA A 291 -21.71 -3.31 -0.76
N ARG A 292 -22.38 -4.12 0.07
CA ARG A 292 -22.18 -5.58 0.16
C ARG A 292 -22.87 -6.36 -0.97
N GLU A 293 -23.76 -5.72 -1.73
CA GLU A 293 -24.64 -6.41 -2.71
C GLU A 293 -24.47 -5.98 -4.18
N GLN A 294 -23.38 -5.26 -4.55
CA GLN A 294 -23.07 -4.88 -5.95
C GLN A 294 -21.62 -5.17 -6.34
#